data_AF-A0A554X7S8-F1
#
_entry.id   AF-A0A554X7S8-F1
#
_cell.length_a   1.000
_cell.length_b   1.000
_cell.length_c   1.000
_cell.angle_alpha   90.00
_cell.angle_beta   90.00
_cell.angle_gamma   90.00
#
_symmetry.space_group_name_H-M   'P 1'
#
loop_
_entity.id
_entity.type
_entity.pdbx_description
1 polymer ?
#
loop_
_entity_poly.entity_id
_entity_poly.type
_entity_poly.pdbx_seq_one_letter_code
_entity_poly.pdbx_strand_id
1 'polypeptide(L)'
;MQRVVIELKLYRKGSLDALIAEGLTQTADYADKAGADEAHLVIFDRRPGIAWEDKIWQRSETVSRTPDGGSDAGARTIGVWGC
;
A
#
# COMPACT_ATOMS: atom_id res chain seq x y z
N MET A 1 11.29 3.36 19.39
CA MET A 1 11.15 2.04 18.73
C MET A 1 10.66 2.31 17.32
N GLN A 2 11.36 1.82 16.29
CA GLN A 2 10.91 1.94 14.90
C GLN A 2 9.77 0.96 14.65
N ARG A 3 8.68 1.42 14.04
CA ARG A 3 7.53 0.61 13.65
C ARG A 3 7.31 0.75 12.16
N VAL A 4 7.13 -0.38 11.49
CA VAL A 4 6.90 -0.47 10.05
C VAL A 4 5.69 -1.36 9.81
N VAL A 5 4.77 -0.92 8.95
CA VAL A 5 3.67 -1.75 8.46
C VAL A 5 4.04 -2.30 7.09
N ILE A 6 3.84 -3.60 6.89
CA ILE A 6 3.94 -4.27 5.59
C ILE A 6 2.61 -4.98 5.34
N GLU A 7 1.79 -4.42 4.45
CA GLU A 7 0.52 -5.01 4.04
C GLU A 7 0.71 -5.88 2.81
N LEU A 8 0.17 -7.09 2.83
CA LEU A 8 0.30 -8.05 1.75
C LEU A 8 -1.03 -8.26 1.03
N LYS A 9 -1.02 -8.13 -0.30
CA LYS A 9 -2.17 -8.37 -1.16
C LYS A 9 -1.86 -9.41 -2.21
N LEU A 10 -2.92 -10.09 -2.64
CA LEU A 10 -2.88 -11.07 -3.70
C LEU A 10 -3.78 -10.61 -4.83
N TYR A 11 -3.23 -10.47 -6.04
CA TYR A 11 -4.04 -10.20 -7.21
C TYR A 11 -4.94 -11.39 -7.49
N ARG A 12 -6.26 -11.17 -7.42
CA ARG A 12 -7.28 -12.20 -7.70
C ARG A 12 -8.13 -11.89 -8.93
N LYS A 13 -8.60 -10.66 -9.06
CA LYS A 13 -9.51 -10.21 -10.12
C LYS A 13 -9.54 -8.68 -10.18
N GLY A 14 -10.18 -8.12 -11.22
CA GLY A 14 -10.30 -6.67 -11.40
C GLY A 14 -9.05 -6.07 -12.05
N SER A 15 -8.77 -4.80 -11.75
CA SER A 15 -7.58 -4.08 -12.22
C SER A 15 -6.53 -3.96 -11.11
N LEU A 16 -5.27 -3.83 -11.51
CA LEU A 16 -4.16 -3.56 -10.59
C LEU A 16 -4.38 -2.24 -9.83
N ASP A 17 -4.84 -1.20 -10.53
CA ASP A 17 -5.05 0.12 -9.93
C ASP A 17 -6.13 0.10 -8.84
N ALA A 18 -7.21 -0.67 -9.02
CA ALA A 18 -8.22 -0.82 -7.98
C ALA A 18 -7.68 -1.54 -6.74
N LEU A 19 -6.87 -2.59 -6.94
CA LEU A 19 -6.20 -3.30 -5.85
C LEU A 19 -5.22 -2.40 -5.09
N ILE A 20 -4.45 -1.58 -5.82
CA ILE A 20 -3.54 -0.60 -5.21
C ILE A 20 -4.33 0.44 -4.42
N ALA A 21 -5.39 1.02 -4.98
CA ALA A 21 -6.21 2.02 -4.29
C ALA A 21 -6.82 1.49 -2.98
N GLU A 22 -7.37 0.27 -3.00
CA GLU A 22 -7.88 -0.39 -1.78
C GLU A 22 -6.76 -0.65 -0.78
N GLY A 23 -5.63 -1.21 -1.25
CA GLY A 23 -4.47 -1.52 -0.41
C GLY A 23 -3.86 -0.29 0.25
N LEU A 24 -3.81 0.85 -0.45
CA LEU A 24 -3.28 2.11 0.07
C LEU A 24 -4.10 2.61 1.27
N THR A 25 -5.43 2.62 1.15
CA THR A 25 -6.32 3.02 2.25
C THR A 25 -6.11 2.14 3.47
N GLN A 26 -6.09 0.81 3.29
CA GLN A 26 -5.91 -0.13 4.40
C GLN A 26 -4.53 -0.03 5.04
N THR A 27 -3.48 0.13 4.22
CA THR A 27 -2.09 0.25 4.70
C THR A 27 -1.92 1.54 5.51
N ALA A 28 -2.52 2.65 5.08
CA ALA A 28 -2.53 3.91 5.83
C ALA A 28 -3.23 3.75 7.19
N ASP A 29 -4.44 3.19 7.19
CA ASP A 29 -5.20 2.93 8.42
C ASP A 29 -4.43 2.05 9.42
N TYR A 30 -3.75 1.01 8.93
CA TYR A 30 -2.94 0.14 9.78
C TYR A 30 -1.71 0.85 10.32
N ALA A 31 -1.02 1.64 9.50
CA ALA A 31 0.12 2.41 9.94
C ALA A 31 -0.27 3.46 11.00
N ASP A 32 -1.47 4.03 10.88
CA ASP A 32 -2.01 4.98 11.84
C ASP A 32 -2.35 4.32 13.17
N LYS A 33 -3.05 3.20 13.14
CA LYS A 33 -3.38 2.40 14.34
C LYS A 33 -2.14 1.84 15.03
N ALA A 34 -1.12 1.49 14.26
CA ALA A 34 0.14 0.96 14.79
C ALA A 34 1.09 2.06 15.30
N GLY A 35 0.84 3.34 15.01
CA GLY A 35 1.81 4.42 15.24
C GLY A 35 3.12 4.18 14.48
N ALA A 36 3.02 3.71 13.23
CA ALA A 36 4.14 3.44 12.35
C ALA A 36 4.42 4.65 11.45
N ASP A 37 5.68 5.07 11.41
CA ASP A 37 6.14 6.17 10.55
C ASP A 37 6.37 5.69 9.11
N GLU A 38 6.63 4.39 8.94
CA GLU A 38 6.93 3.75 7.65
C GLU A 38 5.89 2.69 7.29
N ALA A 39 5.51 2.63 6.02
CA ALA A 39 4.48 1.73 5.53
C ALA A 39 4.74 1.27 4.10
N HIS A 40 4.50 -0.02 3.83
CA HIS A 40 4.66 -0.64 2.53
C HIS A 40 3.45 -1.51 2.19
N LEU A 41 3.05 -1.48 0.92
CA LEU A 41 2.07 -2.36 0.30
C LEU A 41 2.79 -3.29 -0.69
N VAL A 42 2.65 -4.60 -0.52
CA VAL A 42 3.25 -5.60 -1.43
C VAL A 42 2.14 -6.40 -2.09
N ILE A 43 2.14 -6.42 -3.41
CA ILE A 43 1.13 -7.11 -4.24
C ILE A 43 1.78 -8.30 -4.94
N PHE A 44 1.22 -9.48 -4.69
CA PHE A 44 1.57 -10.71 -5.40
C PHE A 44 0.66 -10.93 -6.61
N ASP A 45 1.21 -10.91 -7.82
CA ASP A 45 0.50 -11.20 -9.06
C ASP A 45 0.71 -12.66 -9.50
N ARG A 46 -0.30 -13.50 -9.24
CA ARG A 46 -0.31 -14.91 -9.64
C ARG A 46 -0.97 -15.17 -10.98
N ARG A 47 -1.29 -14.13 -11.77
CA ARG A 47 -1.91 -14.34 -13.09
C ARG A 47 -0.97 -15.18 -13.96
N PRO A 48 -1.49 -16.24 -14.61
CA PRO A 48 -0.73 -16.98 -15.58
C PRO A 48 -0.51 -16.13 -16.83
N GLY A 49 0.59 -16.38 -17.56
CA GLY A 49 0.89 -15.68 -18.82
C GLY A 49 1.48 -14.28 -18.68
N ILE A 50 1.69 -13.78 -17.45
CA ILE A 50 2.50 -12.58 -17.19
C ILE A 50 3.93 -13.03 -16.88
N ALA A 51 4.91 -12.46 -17.57
CA ALA A 51 6.33 -12.74 -17.32
C ALA A 51 6.72 -12.33 -15.90
N TRP A 52 7.72 -12.99 -15.31
CA TRP A 52 8.14 -12.67 -13.94
C TRP A 52 8.65 -11.23 -13.83
N GLU A 53 9.38 -10.80 -14.85
CA GLU A 53 9.98 -9.47 -14.98
C GLU A 53 8.91 -8.37 -14.96
N ASP A 54 7.75 -8.61 -15.58
CA ASP A 54 6.63 -7.67 -15.60
C ASP A 54 5.91 -7.56 -14.25
N LYS A 55 6.12 -8.52 -13.35
CA LYS A 55 5.56 -8.51 -11.98
C LYS A 55 6.44 -7.73 -11.02
N ILE A 56 7.73 -7.62 -11.29
CA ILE A 56 8.68 -6.95 -10.41
C ILE A 56 8.71 -5.45 -10.71
N TRP A 57 8.10 -4.66 -9.83
CA TRP A 57 8.11 -3.20 -9.92
C TRP A 57 7.98 -2.56 -8.54
N GLN A 58 8.32 -1.28 -8.46
CA GLN A 58 8.15 -0.48 -7.26
C GLN A 58 7.69 0.95 -7.61
N ARG A 59 6.91 1.57 -6.74
CA ARG A 59 6.57 2.99 -6.81
C ARG A 59 6.23 3.55 -5.43
N SER A 60 6.13 4.87 -5.33
CA SER A 60 5.73 5.56 -4.10
C SER A 60 4.42 6.27 -4.32
N GLU A 61 3.50 6.11 -3.38
CA GLU A 61 2.15 6.69 -3.42
C GLU A 61 1.94 7.57 -2.20
N THR A 62 1.43 8.79 -2.40
CA THR A 62 1.09 9.69 -1.31
C THR A 62 -0.41 9.70 -1.09
N VAL A 63 -0.84 9.34 0.12
CA VAL A 63 -2.24 9.34 0.52
C VAL A 63 -2.50 10.45 1.52
N SER A 64 -3.61 11.15 1.34
CA SER A 64 -4.11 12.11 2.32
C SER A 64 -4.56 11.36 3.57
N ARG A 65 -4.12 11.83 4.73
CA ARG A 65 -4.56 11.37 6.04
C ARG A 65 -5.71 12.26 6.46
N THR A 66 -6.91 11.72 6.57
CA THR A 66 -8.00 12.40 7.26
C THR A 66 -7.84 12.15 8.75
N PRO A 67 -7.62 13.17 9.59
CA PRO A 67 -7.51 12.94 11.02
C PRO A 67 -8.90 12.58 11.57
N ASP A 68 -8.94 11.62 12.48
CA ASP A 68 -10.06 11.50 13.42
C ASP A 68 -10.04 12.74 14.33
N GLY A 69 -10.71 13.82 13.91
CA GLY A 69 -11.03 14.97 14.76
C GLY A 69 -9.95 16.04 15.00
N GLY A 70 -8.98 16.25 14.09
CA GLY A 70 -7.96 17.31 14.20
C GLY A 70 -7.68 18.01 12.87
N SER A 71 -7.28 19.28 12.90
CA SER A 71 -7.25 20.20 11.75
C SER A 71 -5.99 20.16 10.87
N ASP A 72 -5.05 19.23 11.10
CA ASP A 72 -3.88 19.03 10.24
C ASP A 72 -4.08 17.81 9.34
N ALA A 73 -4.51 18.03 8.10
CA ALA A 73 -4.50 17.01 7.06
C ALA A 73 -3.05 16.67 6.72
N GLY A 74 -2.51 15.65 7.38
CA GLY A 74 -1.20 15.08 7.04
C GLY A 74 -1.27 14.29 5.75
N ALA A 75 -0.12 14.03 5.13
CA ALA A 75 0.00 13.08 4.04
C ALA A 75 0.98 11.97 4.43
N ARG A 76 0.73 10.74 3.99
CA ARG A 76 1.62 9.59 4.18
C ARG A 76 2.11 9.11 2.82
N THR A 77 3.42 8.91 2.71
CA THR A 77 3.99 8.17 1.57
C THR A 77 4.06 6.69 1.90
N ILE A 78 3.60 5.85 0.98
CA ILE A 78 3.61 4.39 1.07
C ILE A 78 4.44 3.84 -0.08
N GLY A 79 5.38 2.94 0.22
CA GLY A 79 6.08 2.16 -0.80
C GLY A 79 5.17 1.06 -1.34
N VAL A 80 4.97 0.99 -2.65
CA VAL A 80 4.14 -0.03 -3.30
C VAL A 80 5.01 -0.91 -4.18
N TRP A 81 4.90 -2.22 -3.99
CA TRP A 81 5.76 -3.23 -4.60
C TRP A 81 4.94 -4.29 -5.33
N GLY A 82 5.35 -4.64 -6.54
CA GLY A 82 4.85 -5.80 -7.28
C GLY A 82 5.82 -6.98 -7.20
N CYS A 83 5.28 -8.18 -7.06
CA CYS A 83 6.01 -9.45 -7.14
C CYS A 83 5.12 -10.64 -7.55
#